data_AF-A0A858Q710-F1
#
_entry.id   AF-A0A858Q710-F1
#
_cell.length_a   1.000
_cell.length_b   1.000
_cell.length_c   1.000
_cell.angle_alpha   90.00
_cell.angle_beta   90.00
_cell.angle_gamma   90.00
#
_symmetry.space_group_name_H-M   'P 1'
#
loop_
_entity.id
_entity.type
_entity.pdbx_description
1 polymer ?
#
loop_
_entity_poly.entity_id
_entity_poly.type
_entity_poly.pdbx_seq_one_letter_code
_entity_poly.pdbx_strand_id
1 'polypeptide(L)' 'MDEHDRLVAALKDIIVLFSVMAAVGSFYHGNWLAGSGYFGLALLFFNEKALRRWWRGKRGRW' A
#
# COMPACT_ATOMS: atom_id res chain seq x y z
N MET A 1 18.31 6.64 -12.42
CA MET A 1 16.96 6.32 -11.94
C MET A 1 16.14 6.23 -13.20
N ASP A 2 15.95 5.01 -13.66
CA ASP A 2 15.58 4.70 -15.02
C ASP A 2 14.10 5.07 -15.27
N GLU A 3 13.71 5.30 -16.52
CA GLU A 3 12.32 5.60 -16.93
C GLU A 3 11.31 4.63 -16.29
N HIS A 4 11.73 3.37 -16.15
CA HIS A 4 11.01 2.28 -15.48
C HIS A 4 10.71 2.56 -14.00
N ASP A 5 11.64 3.15 -13.24
CA ASP A 5 11.43 3.46 -11.82
C ASP A 5 10.38 4.56 -11.63
N ARG A 6 10.34 5.54 -12.55
CA ARG A 6 9.32 6.60 -12.52
C ARG A 6 7.93 6.07 -12.85
N LEU A 7 7.82 5.20 -13.85
CA LEU A 7 6.57 4.53 -14.21
C LEU A 7 6.04 3.68 -13.05
N VAL A 8 6.91 2.89 -12.40
CA VAL A 8 6.54 2.06 -11.25
C VAL A 8 6.13 2.91 -10.04
N ALA A 9 6.79 4.06 -9.81
CA ALA A 9 6.40 5.00 -8.77
C ALA A 9 5.02 5.61 -9.02
N ALA A 10 4.76 6.09 -10.25
CA ALA A 10 3.47 6.65 -10.63
C ALA A 10 2.34 5.60 -10.53
N LEU A 11 2.59 4.36 -10.96
CA LEU A 11 1.62 3.28 -10.88
C LEU A 11 1.26 2.95 -9.42
N LYS A 12 2.24 3.01 -8.51
CA LYS A 12 2.01 2.83 -7.07
C LYS A 12 1.13 3.92 -6.49
N ASP A 13 1.40 5.18 -6.81
CA ASP A 13 0.58 6.29 -6.32
C ASP A 13 -0.87 6.14 -6.78
N ILE A 14 -1.10 5.71 -8.03
CA ILE A 14 -2.45 5.40 -8.54
C ILE A 14 -3.12 4.27 -7.75
N ILE A 15 -2.41 3.17 -7.49
CA ILE A 15 -2.94 2.02 -6.72
C ILE A 15 -3.29 2.43 -5.29
N VAL A 16 -2.45 3.24 -4.65
CA VAL A 16 -2.70 3.77 -3.30
C VAL A 16 -3.95 4.65 -3.32
N LEU A 17 -4.06 5.58 -4.28
CA LEU A 17 -5.21 6.46 -4.41
C LEU A 17 -6.51 5.65 -4.59
N PHE A 18 -6.47 4.63 -5.46
CA PHE A 18 -7.62 3.77 -5.72
C PHE A 18 -8.01 2.95 -4.49
N SER A 19 -7.02 2.42 -3.76
CA SER A 19 -7.25 1.65 -2.53
C SER A 19 -7.86 2.51 -1.43
N VAL A 20 -7.42 3.77 -1.27
CA VAL A 20 -8.01 4.71 -0.32
C VAL A 20 -9.45 5.04 -0.72
N MET A 21 -9.71 5.31 -2.00
CA MET A 21 -11.06 5.61 -2.49
C MET A 21 -12.01 4.42 -2.31
N ALA A 22 -11.54 3.20 -2.59
CA ALA A 22 -12.28 1.96 -2.34
C ALA A 22 -12.55 1.74 -0.85
N ALA A 23 -11.58 2.05 0.02
CA ALA A 23 -11.77 1.97 1.48
C ALA A 23 -12.89 2.91 1.95
N VAL A 24 -12.85 4.17 1.52
CA VAL A 24 -13.88 5.18 1.84
C VAL A 24 -15.26 4.74 1.33
N GLY A 25 -15.35 4.29 0.07
CA GLY A 25 -16.60 3.79 -0.51
C GLY A 25 -17.15 2.56 0.22
N SER A 26 -16.26 1.69 0.70
CA SER A 26 -16.62 0.49 1.44
C SER A 26 -17.10 0.80 2.87
N PHE A 27 -16.46 1.74 3.57
CA PHE A 27 -16.95 2.25 4.85
C PHE A 27 -18.31 2.94 4.70
N TYR A 28 -18.52 3.70 3.62
CA TYR A 28 -19.79 4.35 3.33
C TYR A 28 -20.94 3.35 3.14
N HIS A 29 -20.69 2.20 2.51
CA HIS A 29 -21.68 1.13 2.35
C HIS A 29 -21.80 0.22 3.58
N GLY A 30 -21.16 0.55 4.71
CA GLY A 30 -21.21 -0.22 5.95
C GLY A 30 -20.39 -1.51 5.94
N ASN A 31 -19.54 -1.72 4.94
CA ASN A 31 -18.68 -2.90 4.85
C ASN A 31 -17.28 -2.61 5.44
N TRP A 32 -17.22 -2.56 6.77
CA TRP A 32 -16.01 -2.25 7.54
C TRP A 32 -14.85 -3.20 7.28
N LEU A 33 -15.14 -4.46 6.95
CA LEU A 33 -14.14 -5.51 6.73
C LEU A 33 -13.39 -5.27 5.41
N ALA A 34 -14.12 -4.99 4.33
CA ALA A 34 -13.53 -4.62 3.05
C ALA A 34 -12.84 -3.25 3.14
N GLY A 35 -13.43 -2.27 3.81
CA GLY A 35 -12.82 -0.95 4.04
C GLY A 35 -11.46 -1.05 4.74
N SER A 36 -11.39 -1.86 5.81
CA SER A 36 -10.14 -2.11 6.53
C SER A 36 -9.10 -2.84 5.68
N GLY A 37 -9.53 -3.77 4.82
CA GLY A 37 -8.66 -4.47 3.88
C GLY A 37 -8.01 -3.53 2.86
N TYR A 38 -8.81 -2.68 2.20
CA TYR A 38 -8.30 -1.70 1.24
C TYR A 38 -7.41 -0.65 1.90
N PHE A 39 -7.75 -0.21 3.12
CA PHE A 39 -6.93 0.71 3.89
C PHE A 39 -5.59 0.09 4.31
N GLY A 40 -5.58 -1.17 4.71
CA GLY A 40 -4.36 -1.93 5.02
C GLY A 40 -3.45 -2.09 3.80
N LEU A 41 -4.03 -2.35 2.62
CA LEU A 41 -3.32 -2.38 1.35
C LEU A 41 -2.66 -1.03 1.02
N ALA A 42 -3.42 0.07 1.14
CA ALA A 42 -2.88 1.42 0.94
C ALA A 42 -1.69 1.70 1.87
N LEU A 43 -1.81 1.34 3.15
CA LEU A 43 -0.76 1.50 4.15
C LEU A 43 0.49 0.68 3.84
N LEU A 44 0.35 -0.54 3.33
CA LEU A 44 1.47 -1.41 2.94
C LEU A 44 2.26 -0.81 1.77
N PHE A 45 1.55 -0.30 0.76
CA PHE A 45 2.19 0.35 -0.39
C PHE A 45 2.80 1.71 -0.02
N PHE A 46 2.18 2.46 0.88
CA PHE A 46 2.74 3.71 1.41
C PHE A 46 4.01 3.47 2.24
N ASN A 47 3.99 2.46 3.11
CA ASN A 47 5.12 2.13 4.00
C ASN A 47 6.10 1.12 3.40
N GLU A 48 6.05 0.85 2.10
CA GLU A 48 6.83 -0.23 1.49
C GLU A 48 8.35 -0.10 1.72
N LYS A 49 8.88 1.13 1.86
CA LYS A 49 10.28 1.39 2.28
C LYS A 49 10.55 0.92 3.71
N ALA A 50 9.65 1.24 4.65
CA ALA A 50 9.74 0.82 6.04
C ALA A 50 9.52 -0.70 6.17
N LEU A 51 8.58 -1.26 5.40
CA LEU A 51 8.31 -2.70 5.35
C LEU A 51 9.52 -3.47 4.81
N ARG A 52 10.14 -3.01 3.71
CA ARG A 52 11.40 -3.59 3.21
C ARG A 52 12.53 -3.51 4.23
N ARG A 53 12.64 -2.40 4.97
CA ARG A 53 13.65 -2.24 6.03
C ARG A 53 13.39 -3.20 7.19
N TRP A 54 12.14 -3.33 7.61
CA TRP A 54 11.71 -4.29 8.64
C TRP A 54 11.93 -5.74 8.21
N TRP A 55 11.62 -6.09 6.96
CA TRP A 55 11.78 -7.44 6.43
C TRP A 55 13.25 -7.84 6.30
N ARG A 56 14.13 -6.92 5.87
CA ARG A 56 15.58 -7.13 5.90
C ARG A 56 16.13 -7.23 7.33
N GLY A 57 15.62 -6.42 8.26
CA GLY A 57 15.98 -6.50 9.68
C GLY A 57 15.58 -7.83 10.34
N LYS A 58 14.50 -8.48 9.88
CA LYS A 58 14.13 -9.84 10.31
C LYS A 58 14.96 -10.95 9.68
N ARG A 59 15.43 -10.78 8.43
CA ARG A 59 16.28 -11.78 7.75
C ARG A 59 17.72 -11.87 8.27
N GLY A 60 18.20 -10.86 9.00
CA GLY A 60 19.53 -10.88 9.63
C GLY A 60 19.59 -11.47 11.05
N ARG A 61 18.52 -12.13 11.53
CA ARG A 61 18.43 -12.79 12.85
C ARG A 61 18.47 -14.33 12.76
N TRP A 62 19.24 -14.87 11.83
CA TRP A 62 19.60 -16.29 11.76
C TRP A 62 21.10 -16.40 11.50
#